data_AF-A0A8C3U968-F1
#
_entry.id   AF-A0A8C3U968-F1
#
_cell.length_a   1.000
_cell.length_b   1.000
_cell.length_c   1.000
_cell.angle_alpha   90.00
_cell.angle_beta   90.00
_cell.angle_gamma   90.00
#
_symmetry.space_group_name_H-M   'P 1'
#
loop_
_entity.id
_entity.type
_entity.pdbx_description
1 polymer ?
#
loop_
_entity_poly.entity_id
_entity_poly.type
_entity_poly.pdbx_seq_one_letter_code
_entity_poly.pdbx_strand_id
1 'polypeptide(L)'
;MSAFNLLHLVTKSQPVALRACGLPSVFRYVYHQRCTTTDVCSQGPKENKRSCRDKKDCKVVFSQEELRKRLTPLQYHVTQEKGTESAFEGEYTHHKAQGIYKCVVCGTPLFKSETKFDSNSGWPSFYDVISPDAISFNDDFSYGMHRIEISCSQCGAHLGHIFDDGPRPTGKRYCTNSASLSFKPADKNNAGEGSGNASPAQTGKAEL
;
A
#
# COMPACT_ATOMS: atom_id res chain seq x y z
N MET A 1 83.32 -25.17 40.84
CA MET A 1 82.71 -26.09 41.82
C MET A 1 81.53 -25.40 42.46
N SER A 2 80.33 -25.99 42.32
CA SER A 2 79.21 -26.02 43.28
C SER A 2 77.87 -25.89 42.55
N ALA A 3 77.19 -27.03 42.46
CA ALA A 3 75.81 -27.19 42.03
C ALA A 3 74.86 -26.90 43.21
N PHE A 4 73.58 -26.62 42.91
CA PHE A 4 72.32 -26.98 43.63
C PHE A 4 71.19 -26.16 42.95
N ASN A 5 70.46 -26.66 41.95
CA ASN A 5 69.34 -27.61 41.92
C ASN A 5 67.99 -27.07 42.45
N LEU A 6 66.96 -27.25 41.60
CA LEU A 6 65.50 -27.34 41.85
C LEU A 6 64.69 -26.09 42.27
N LEU A 7 63.70 -25.66 41.47
CA LEU A 7 62.33 -26.23 41.44
C LEU A 7 61.38 -25.41 40.53
N HIS A 8 60.60 -26.11 39.71
CA HIS A 8 59.51 -25.60 38.86
C HIS A 8 58.31 -25.09 39.68
N LEU A 9 57.69 -23.98 39.25
CA LEU A 9 56.30 -23.65 39.61
C LEU A 9 55.50 -23.26 38.37
N VAL A 10 54.70 -24.22 37.92
CA VAL A 10 53.60 -24.10 36.95
C VAL A 10 52.42 -23.47 37.69
N THR A 11 51.96 -22.28 37.28
CA THR A 11 50.72 -21.68 37.79
C THR A 11 49.53 -22.14 36.96
N LYS A 12 48.69 -22.98 37.58
CA LYS A 12 47.42 -23.47 37.04
C LYS A 12 46.41 -22.33 36.94
N SER A 13 45.89 -22.09 35.74
CA SER A 13 44.72 -21.25 35.48
C SER A 13 43.46 -21.94 36.04
N GLN A 14 42.74 -21.27 36.94
CA GLN A 14 41.44 -21.74 37.43
C GLN A 14 40.32 -21.29 36.46
N PRO A 15 39.36 -22.15 36.11
CA PRO A 15 38.21 -21.75 35.32
C PRO A 15 37.18 -21.02 36.20
N VAL A 16 36.78 -19.82 35.79
CA VAL A 16 35.66 -19.08 36.38
C VAL A 16 34.35 -19.73 35.93
N ALA A 17 33.57 -20.18 36.91
CA ALA A 17 32.26 -20.79 36.70
C ALA A 17 31.24 -19.76 36.19
N LEU A 18 30.58 -20.08 35.07
CA LEU A 18 29.41 -19.35 34.57
C LEU A 18 28.19 -19.71 35.43
N ARG A 19 27.60 -18.70 36.09
CA ARG A 19 26.28 -18.81 36.72
C ARG A 19 25.20 -18.79 35.63
N ALA A 20 24.47 -19.88 35.49
CA ALA A 20 23.21 -19.91 34.75
C ALA A 20 22.09 -19.36 35.65
N CYS A 21 21.57 -18.17 35.33
CA CYS A 21 20.29 -17.72 35.86
C CYS A 21 19.18 -18.37 35.04
N GLY A 22 18.39 -19.23 35.67
CA GLY A 22 17.20 -19.83 35.09
C GLY A 22 16.14 -18.78 34.79
N LEU A 23 15.64 -18.78 33.56
CA LEU A 23 14.38 -18.18 33.17
C LEU A 23 13.39 -19.28 32.81
N PRO A 24 12.11 -19.16 33.20
CA PRO A 24 11.10 -20.17 32.93
C PRO A 24 10.78 -20.26 31.44
N SER A 25 10.55 -21.50 31.01
CA SER A 25 10.18 -21.92 29.67
C SER A 25 8.73 -21.55 29.35
N VAL A 26 8.51 -20.61 28.42
CA VAL A 26 7.59 -20.80 27.27
C VAL A 26 7.71 -19.66 26.26
N PHE A 27 7.77 -20.05 24.98
CA PHE A 27 7.74 -19.24 23.76
C PHE A 27 9.00 -18.45 23.38
N ARG A 28 9.93 -19.22 22.82
CA ARG A 28 11.08 -18.82 22.03
C ARG A 28 10.64 -18.41 20.62
N TYR A 29 10.54 -17.12 20.33
CA TYR A 29 10.83 -16.57 19.00
C TYR A 29 11.18 -15.08 19.11
N VAL A 30 12.35 -14.79 19.67
CA VAL A 30 12.99 -13.47 19.55
C VAL A 30 14.12 -13.63 18.55
N TYR A 31 13.98 -12.93 17.42
CA TYR A 31 15.02 -12.71 16.43
C TYR A 31 16.31 -12.28 17.14
N HIS A 32 17.35 -13.10 17.03
CA HIS A 32 18.66 -12.78 17.57
C HIS A 32 19.26 -11.66 16.71
N GLN A 33 19.14 -10.40 17.13
CA GLN A 33 20.01 -9.35 16.61
C GLN A 33 21.40 -9.54 17.24
N ARG A 34 22.34 -10.00 16.43
CA ARG A 34 23.77 -9.86 16.73
C ARG A 34 24.18 -8.47 16.24
N CYS A 35 24.43 -7.55 17.17
CA CYS A 35 25.20 -6.35 16.86
C CYS A 35 26.69 -6.72 16.89
N THR A 36 27.36 -6.64 15.73
CA THR A 36 28.81 -6.61 15.62
C THR A 36 29.27 -5.18 15.34
N THR A 37 30.39 -4.79 15.93
CA THR A 37 30.89 -3.41 16.10
C THR A 37 31.46 -2.76 14.83
N THR A 38 30.81 -2.93 13.69
CA THR A 38 31.12 -2.22 12.45
C THR A 38 29.81 -1.72 11.86
N ASP A 39 29.42 -0.50 12.26
CA ASP A 39 28.24 0.20 11.75
C ASP A 39 28.37 0.44 10.24
N VAL A 40 27.83 -0.49 9.47
CA VAL A 40 27.29 -0.19 8.14
C VAL A 40 25.81 -0.50 8.23
N CYS A 41 25.00 0.55 8.35
CA CYS A 41 23.56 0.50 8.14
C CYS A 41 23.30 -0.05 6.73
N SER A 42 23.24 -1.37 6.63
CA SER A 42 22.89 -2.08 5.42
C SER A 42 21.39 -1.88 5.24
N GLN A 43 21.02 -0.83 4.53
CA GLN A 43 19.66 -0.69 4.03
C GLN A 43 19.38 -1.97 3.24
N GLY A 44 18.47 -2.80 3.76
CA GLY A 44 17.94 -3.93 3.01
C GLY A 44 17.47 -3.47 1.63
N PRO A 45 17.34 -4.38 0.65
CA PRO A 45 16.99 -4.00 -0.72
C PRO A 45 15.72 -3.15 -0.69
N LYS A 46 15.86 -1.85 -1.03
CA LYS A 46 14.74 -0.95 -1.22
C LYS A 46 13.98 -1.48 -2.42
N GLU A 47 12.95 -2.28 -2.19
CA GLU A 47 12.00 -2.62 -3.25
C GLU A 47 11.53 -1.29 -3.83
N ASN A 48 11.88 -1.06 -5.09
CA ASN A 48 11.60 0.18 -5.77
C ASN A 48 10.09 0.24 -6.04
N LYS A 49 9.35 0.82 -5.09
CA LYS A 49 7.90 1.04 -5.11
C LYS A 49 7.57 2.04 -6.21
N ARG A 50 7.58 1.57 -7.46
CA ARG A 50 7.23 2.28 -8.70
C ARG A 50 5.90 1.80 -9.26
N SER A 51 5.13 2.70 -9.87
CA SER A 51 3.80 2.41 -10.40
C SER A 51 3.96 1.50 -11.62
N CYS A 52 2.89 0.80 -12.02
CA CYS A 52 2.97 -0.03 -13.24
C CYS A 52 3.31 0.82 -14.47
N ARG A 53 2.95 2.12 -14.44
CA ARG A 53 3.21 3.04 -15.54
C ARG A 53 4.69 3.41 -15.61
N ASP A 54 5.33 3.62 -14.46
CA ASP A 54 6.77 3.90 -14.40
C ASP A 54 7.60 2.66 -14.79
N LYS A 55 7.11 1.46 -14.47
CA LYS A 55 7.71 0.17 -14.85
C LYS A 55 7.39 -0.25 -16.29
N LYS A 56 6.41 0.38 -16.93
CA LYS A 56 5.86 0.03 -18.25
C LYS A 56 5.29 -1.40 -18.33
N ASP A 57 4.68 -1.87 -17.24
CA ASP A 57 4.11 -3.23 -17.09
C ASP A 57 2.62 -3.22 -16.70
N CYS A 58 1.90 -2.11 -16.96
CA CYS A 58 0.47 -2.02 -16.70
C CYS A 58 -0.32 -3.06 -17.52
N LYS A 59 -1.31 -3.69 -16.87
CA LYS A 59 -2.19 -4.69 -17.47
C LYS A 59 -3.14 -4.09 -18.51
N VAL A 60 -3.54 -2.84 -18.29
CA VAL A 60 -4.45 -2.10 -19.16
C VAL A 60 -3.74 -0.84 -19.64
N VAL A 61 -3.59 -0.69 -20.96
CA VAL A 61 -2.92 0.45 -21.58
C VAL A 61 -3.84 1.07 -22.62
N PHE A 62 -3.94 2.40 -22.61
CA PHE A 62 -4.71 3.19 -23.57
C PHE A 62 -3.77 4.15 -24.30
N SER A 63 -4.11 4.52 -25.54
CA SER A 63 -3.35 5.54 -26.28
C SER A 63 -3.60 6.94 -25.72
N GLN A 64 -2.63 7.85 -25.86
CA GLN A 64 -2.79 9.24 -25.41
C GLN A 64 -3.94 9.96 -26.14
N GLU A 65 -4.15 9.67 -27.42
CA GLU A 65 -5.23 10.24 -28.21
C GLU A 65 -6.61 9.79 -27.71
N GLU A 66 -6.74 8.51 -27.38
CA GLU A 66 -7.98 7.98 -26.81
C GLU A 66 -8.29 8.64 -25.47
N LEU A 67 -7.29 8.74 -24.60
CA LEU A 67 -7.44 9.37 -23.28
C LEU A 67 -7.85 10.83 -23.41
N ARG A 68 -7.23 11.59 -24.31
CA ARG A 68 -7.58 13.00 -24.57
C ARG A 68 -8.98 13.19 -25.17
N LYS A 69 -9.51 12.20 -25.90
CA LYS A 69 -10.85 12.26 -26.49
C LYS A 69 -11.96 11.99 -25.47
N ARG A 70 -11.72 11.09 -24.51
CA ARG A 70 -12.76 10.64 -23.56
C ARG A 70 -12.70 11.29 -22.18
N LEU A 71 -11.54 11.75 -21.74
CA LEU A 71 -11.35 12.39 -20.44
C LEU A 71 -11.54 13.90 -20.57
N THR A 72 -12.09 14.52 -19.53
CA THR A 72 -12.06 15.99 -19.43
C THR A 72 -10.62 16.48 -19.24
N PRO A 73 -10.32 17.76 -19.52
CA PRO A 73 -8.98 18.32 -19.30
C PRO A 73 -8.47 18.11 -17.87
N LEU A 74 -9.34 18.29 -16.87
CA LEU A 74 -8.99 18.07 -15.46
C LEU A 74 -8.74 16.59 -15.14
N GLN A 75 -9.60 15.68 -15.63
CA GLN A 75 -9.40 14.25 -15.44
C GLN A 75 -8.07 13.78 -16.06
N TYR A 76 -7.76 14.27 -17.26
CA TYR A 76 -6.49 13.97 -17.91
C TYR A 76 -5.31 14.53 -17.13
N HIS A 77 -5.37 15.80 -16.71
CA HIS A 77 -4.31 16.44 -15.90
C HIS A 77 -4.03 15.66 -14.61
N VAL A 78 -5.06 15.31 -13.86
CA VAL A 78 -4.93 14.53 -12.62
C VAL A 78 -4.38 13.14 -12.90
N THR A 79 -5.03 12.35 -13.75
CA THR A 79 -4.71 10.93 -13.92
C THR A 79 -3.44 10.66 -14.73
N GLN A 80 -3.17 11.51 -15.72
CA GLN A 80 -2.09 11.29 -16.68
C GLN A 80 -0.83 12.12 -16.40
N GLU A 81 -0.98 13.33 -15.87
CA GLU A 81 0.11 14.27 -15.58
C GLU A 81 0.46 14.32 -14.08
N LYS A 82 -0.19 13.47 -13.26
CA LYS A 82 -0.04 13.42 -11.79
C LYS A 82 -0.36 14.77 -11.13
N GLY A 83 -1.29 15.52 -11.72
CA GLY A 83 -1.81 16.77 -11.18
C GLY A 83 -2.72 16.56 -9.97
N THR A 84 -3.09 17.64 -9.31
CA THR A 84 -4.03 17.64 -8.17
C THR A 84 -5.11 18.68 -8.43
N GLU A 85 -6.37 18.29 -8.25
CA GLU A 85 -7.49 19.24 -8.36
C GLU A 85 -7.50 20.21 -7.16
N SER A 86 -8.05 21.41 -7.33
CA SER A 86 -8.21 22.36 -6.23
C SER A 86 -9.09 21.78 -5.12
N ALA A 87 -8.75 22.11 -3.87
CA ALA A 87 -9.52 21.68 -2.71
C ALA A 87 -10.99 22.13 -2.81
N PHE A 88 -11.92 21.24 -2.44
CA PHE A 88 -13.37 21.45 -2.39
C PHE A 88 -14.08 21.63 -3.75
N GLU A 89 -13.37 21.59 -4.88
CA GLU A 89 -13.97 21.71 -6.22
C GLU A 89 -14.45 20.38 -6.79
N GLY A 90 -13.93 19.25 -6.30
CA GLY A 90 -14.24 17.93 -6.84
C GLY A 90 -15.69 17.48 -6.60
N GLU A 91 -16.35 16.96 -7.65
CA GLU A 91 -17.72 16.42 -7.64
C GLU A 91 -17.99 15.46 -6.47
N TYR A 92 -17.03 14.59 -6.17
CA TYR A 92 -17.17 13.54 -5.16
C TYR A 92 -16.72 13.93 -3.76
N THR A 93 -16.28 15.18 -3.54
CA THR A 93 -15.79 15.66 -2.23
C THR A 93 -16.86 15.47 -1.16
N HIS A 94 -18.04 16.06 -1.37
CA HIS A 94 -19.17 15.96 -0.44
C HIS A 94 -20.18 14.86 -0.79
N HIS A 95 -19.90 14.06 -1.83
CA HIS A 95 -20.78 12.98 -2.26
C HIS A 95 -20.87 11.87 -1.21
N LYS A 96 -22.09 11.41 -0.90
CA LYS A 96 -22.40 10.39 0.13
C LYS A 96 -23.35 9.28 -0.35
N ALA A 97 -23.63 9.18 -1.65
CA ALA A 97 -24.50 8.11 -2.15
C ALA A 97 -23.82 6.74 -2.02
N GLN A 98 -24.64 5.70 -1.81
CA GLN A 98 -24.14 4.32 -1.68
C GLN A 98 -23.78 3.73 -3.04
N GLY A 99 -22.59 3.14 -3.15
CA GLY A 99 -22.07 2.61 -4.39
C GLY A 99 -20.56 2.39 -4.38
N ILE A 100 -19.98 2.29 -5.58
CA ILE A 100 -18.57 1.97 -5.79
C ILE A 100 -17.92 3.10 -6.59
N TYR A 101 -16.78 3.57 -6.10
CA TYR A 101 -15.89 4.46 -6.82
C TYR A 101 -14.89 3.64 -7.64
N LYS A 102 -14.80 3.95 -8.91
CA LYS A 102 -13.98 3.26 -9.90
C LYS A 102 -12.93 4.22 -10.46
N CYS A 103 -11.84 3.68 -10.98
CA CYS A 103 -10.90 4.45 -11.78
C CYS A 103 -11.61 5.03 -13.00
N VAL A 104 -11.58 6.36 -13.19
CA VAL A 104 -12.17 7.01 -14.37
C VAL A 104 -11.53 6.55 -15.68
N VAL A 105 -10.26 6.10 -15.61
CA VAL A 105 -9.51 5.64 -16.77
C VAL A 105 -9.94 4.22 -17.16
N CYS A 106 -9.71 3.21 -16.33
CA CYS A 106 -9.93 1.81 -16.74
C CYS A 106 -11.23 1.18 -16.20
N GLY A 107 -11.99 1.88 -15.36
CA GLY A 107 -13.23 1.35 -14.77
C GLY A 107 -13.02 0.34 -13.63
N THR A 108 -11.78 0.07 -13.23
CA THR A 108 -11.46 -0.83 -12.10
C THR A 108 -12.07 -0.29 -10.81
N PRO A 109 -12.80 -1.10 -10.02
CA PRO A 109 -13.27 -0.72 -8.69
C PRO A 109 -12.10 -0.40 -7.75
N LEU A 110 -12.17 0.74 -7.04
CA LEU A 110 -11.12 1.20 -6.13
C LEU A 110 -11.60 1.31 -4.69
N PHE A 111 -12.76 1.94 -4.47
CA PHE A 111 -13.27 2.24 -3.13
C PHE A 111 -14.77 1.97 -3.02
N LYS A 112 -15.23 1.62 -1.82
CA LYS A 112 -16.66 1.53 -1.48
C LYS A 112 -17.11 2.82 -0.80
N SER A 113 -18.36 3.24 -1.02
CA SER A 113 -18.97 4.37 -0.31
C SER A 113 -18.92 4.22 1.22
N GLU A 114 -19.04 2.99 1.73
CA GLU A 114 -18.94 2.65 3.16
C GLU A 114 -17.60 3.01 3.79
N THR A 115 -16.55 3.06 2.98
CA THR A 115 -15.20 3.43 3.41
C THR A 115 -14.94 4.93 3.33
N LYS A 116 -15.84 5.68 2.70
CA LYS A 116 -15.72 7.13 2.53
C LYS A 116 -16.07 7.83 3.84
N PHE A 117 -15.26 8.82 4.20
CA PHE A 117 -15.50 9.66 5.37
C PHE A 117 -15.17 11.12 5.07
N ASP A 118 -15.65 12.02 5.92
CA ASP A 118 -15.35 13.45 5.82
C ASP A 118 -14.08 13.75 6.63
N SER A 119 -13.00 14.08 5.94
CA SER A 119 -11.72 14.45 6.54
C SER A 119 -11.55 15.97 6.66
N ASN A 120 -12.46 16.77 6.10
CA ASN A 120 -12.31 18.21 5.88
C ASN A 120 -11.03 18.62 5.12
N SER A 121 -10.37 17.68 4.42
CA SER A 121 -9.16 17.99 3.65
C SER A 121 -9.44 18.73 2.34
N GLY A 122 -10.67 18.66 1.82
CA GLY A 122 -11.05 19.22 0.53
C GLY A 122 -11.06 18.22 -0.62
N TRP A 123 -10.72 16.94 -0.37
CA TRP A 123 -10.79 15.87 -1.36
C TRP A 123 -11.54 14.65 -0.84
N PRO A 124 -12.14 13.83 -1.73
CA PRO A 124 -12.66 12.52 -1.38
C PRO A 124 -11.67 11.72 -0.55
N SER A 125 -12.10 11.29 0.64
CA SER A 125 -11.27 10.56 1.60
C SER A 125 -11.90 9.22 1.93
N PHE A 126 -11.10 8.16 1.84
CA PHE A 126 -11.51 6.80 2.18
C PHE A 126 -10.58 6.23 3.25
N TYR A 127 -11.08 5.37 4.15
CA TYR A 127 -10.24 4.72 5.15
C TYR A 127 -9.72 3.35 4.71
N ASP A 128 -10.30 2.75 3.67
CA ASP A 128 -9.88 1.45 3.15
C ASP A 128 -10.17 1.33 1.64
N VAL A 129 -9.50 0.37 1.00
CA VAL A 129 -9.65 0.04 -0.43
C VAL A 129 -10.58 -1.14 -0.62
N ILE A 130 -11.16 -1.30 -1.82
CA ILE A 130 -12.04 -2.44 -2.12
C ILE A 130 -11.29 -3.77 -2.16
N SER A 131 -10.01 -3.74 -2.53
CA SER A 131 -9.09 -4.88 -2.58
C SER A 131 -7.66 -4.37 -2.42
N PRO A 132 -6.77 -5.10 -1.72
CA PRO A 132 -5.37 -4.70 -1.55
C PRO A 132 -4.62 -4.57 -2.89
N ASP A 133 -5.04 -5.30 -3.92
CA ASP A 133 -4.41 -5.29 -5.24
C ASP A 133 -4.98 -4.20 -6.16
N ALA A 134 -5.94 -3.39 -5.74
CA ALA A 134 -6.57 -2.37 -6.57
C ALA A 134 -5.68 -1.12 -6.75
N ILE A 135 -4.78 -0.87 -5.78
CA ILE A 135 -3.95 0.33 -5.70
C ILE A 135 -2.48 -0.06 -5.54
N SER A 136 -1.62 0.67 -6.24
CA SER A 136 -0.18 0.63 -6.08
C SER A 136 0.28 1.83 -5.26
N PHE A 137 1.29 1.60 -4.41
CA PHE A 137 1.89 2.63 -3.55
C PHE A 137 3.28 3.02 -4.06
N ASN A 138 3.56 4.32 -4.05
CA ASN A 138 4.75 4.88 -4.66
C ASN A 138 5.35 5.99 -3.80
N ASP A 139 6.66 5.96 -3.59
CA ASP A 139 7.32 7.07 -2.89
C ASP A 139 7.27 8.33 -3.78
N ASP A 140 6.72 9.41 -3.24
CA ASP A 140 6.63 10.72 -3.86
C ASP A 140 7.47 11.73 -3.07
N PHE A 141 8.52 12.25 -3.70
CA PHE A 141 9.42 13.26 -3.15
C PHE A 141 9.15 14.67 -3.70
N SER A 142 8.02 14.86 -4.39
CA SER A 142 7.64 16.14 -4.98
C SER A 142 7.46 17.22 -3.90
N TYR A 143 7.74 18.47 -4.26
CA TYR A 143 7.60 19.64 -3.38
C TYR A 143 8.43 19.58 -2.08
N GLY A 144 9.50 18.77 -2.05
CA GLY A 144 10.39 18.66 -0.89
C GLY A 144 9.79 17.90 0.30
N MET A 145 8.68 17.19 0.10
CA MET A 145 8.03 16.35 1.10
C MET A 145 8.15 14.88 0.72
N HIS A 146 8.21 13.99 1.71
CA HIS A 146 8.05 12.55 1.48
C HIS A 146 6.58 12.19 1.71
N ARG A 147 5.89 11.80 0.64
CA ARG A 147 4.52 11.30 0.65
C ARG A 147 4.47 9.94 -0.03
N ILE A 148 3.36 9.24 0.15
CA ILE A 148 3.09 7.99 -0.57
C ILE A 148 1.97 8.26 -1.57
N GLU A 149 2.33 8.30 -2.85
CA GLU A 149 1.37 8.37 -3.96
C GLU A 149 0.63 7.05 -4.10
N ILE A 150 -0.66 7.16 -4.43
CA ILE A 150 -1.53 6.04 -4.76
C ILE A 150 -1.92 6.13 -6.25
N SER A 151 -1.72 5.02 -6.96
CA SER A 151 -2.06 4.88 -8.37
C SER A 151 -2.91 3.63 -8.61
N CYS A 152 -3.72 3.61 -9.66
CA CYS A 152 -4.48 2.41 -10.04
C CYS A 152 -3.51 1.30 -10.47
N SER A 153 -3.60 0.11 -9.87
CA SER A 153 -2.69 -1.00 -10.17
C SER A 153 -2.82 -1.55 -11.59
N GLN A 154 -3.99 -1.37 -12.22
CA GLN A 154 -4.30 -1.94 -13.54
C GLN A 154 -3.76 -1.08 -14.69
N CYS A 155 -3.95 0.23 -14.63
CA CYS A 155 -3.58 1.16 -15.71
C CYS A 155 -2.56 2.24 -15.31
N GLY A 156 -2.20 2.33 -14.03
CA GLY A 156 -1.22 3.30 -13.54
C GLY A 156 -1.69 4.76 -13.55
N ALA A 157 -3.01 4.99 -13.59
CA ALA A 157 -3.58 6.31 -13.42
C ALA A 157 -3.30 6.84 -12.01
N HIS A 158 -2.85 8.09 -11.89
CA HIS A 158 -2.67 8.75 -10.61
C HIS A 158 -4.03 8.99 -9.93
N LEU A 159 -4.11 8.68 -8.63
CA LEU A 159 -5.32 8.85 -7.83
C LEU A 159 -5.16 9.95 -6.78
N GLY A 160 -4.03 9.97 -6.07
CA GLY A 160 -3.75 10.92 -4.99
C GLY A 160 -2.68 10.40 -4.05
N HIS A 161 -2.89 10.55 -2.73
CA HIS A 161 -1.93 10.14 -1.70
C HIS A 161 -2.59 9.42 -0.52
N ILE A 162 -1.81 8.60 0.18
CA ILE A 162 -2.22 7.98 1.45
C ILE A 162 -1.50 8.63 2.63
N PHE A 163 -2.24 8.82 3.72
CA PHE A 163 -1.76 9.37 4.99
C PHE A 163 -2.15 8.47 6.17
N ASP A 164 -1.46 8.62 7.29
CA ASP A 164 -1.63 7.81 8.52
C ASP A 164 -2.47 8.51 9.60
N ASP A 165 -3.28 9.48 9.19
CA ASP A 165 -4.16 10.31 10.05
C ASP A 165 -5.65 9.96 9.83
N GLY A 166 -5.94 8.73 9.40
CA GLY A 166 -7.29 8.26 9.18
C GLY A 166 -8.00 7.78 10.44
N PRO A 167 -9.32 7.53 10.36
CA PRO A 167 -10.10 6.98 11.46
C PRO A 167 -9.77 5.49 11.70
N ARG A 168 -10.18 4.97 12.86
CA ARG A 168 -10.29 3.51 13.07
C ARG A 168 -11.30 2.93 12.07
N PRO A 169 -11.12 1.67 11.62
CA PRO A 169 -10.18 0.66 12.13
C PRO A 169 -8.78 0.70 11.53
N THR A 170 -8.59 1.29 10.35
CA THR A 170 -7.32 1.20 9.60
C THR A 170 -6.29 2.24 10.00
N GLY A 171 -6.72 3.39 10.51
CA GLY A 171 -5.85 4.55 10.73
C GLY A 171 -5.33 5.19 9.44
N LYS A 172 -5.86 4.79 8.28
CA LYS A 172 -5.40 5.26 6.96
C LYS A 172 -6.38 6.25 6.36
N ARG A 173 -5.86 7.24 5.64
CA ARG A 173 -6.63 8.18 4.84
C ARG A 173 -6.12 8.18 3.41
N TYR A 174 -6.90 7.57 2.52
CA TYR A 174 -6.71 7.62 1.07
C TYR A 174 -7.32 8.92 0.55
N CYS A 175 -6.49 9.96 0.43
CA CYS A 175 -6.86 11.27 -0.07
C CYS A 175 -6.79 11.26 -1.59
N THR A 176 -7.95 11.19 -2.24
CA THR A 176 -8.07 10.88 -3.67
C THR A 176 -8.71 12.03 -4.42
N ASN A 177 -8.16 12.39 -5.57
CA ASN A 177 -8.78 13.39 -6.45
C ASN A 177 -10.12 12.88 -6.99
N SER A 178 -11.17 13.67 -6.90
CA SER A 178 -12.47 13.38 -7.50
C SER A 178 -12.36 13.14 -9.00
N ALA A 179 -11.56 13.94 -9.70
CA ALA A 179 -11.33 13.81 -11.14
C ALA A 179 -10.60 12.51 -11.54
N SER A 180 -10.10 11.71 -10.59
CA SER A 180 -9.56 10.38 -10.87
C SER A 180 -10.61 9.25 -10.77
N LEU A 181 -11.81 9.59 -10.29
CA LEU A 181 -12.86 8.64 -9.95
C LEU A 181 -14.06 8.76 -10.88
N SER A 182 -14.77 7.65 -11.05
CA SER A 182 -16.15 7.61 -11.53
C SER A 182 -17.00 6.84 -10.51
N PHE A 183 -18.29 7.14 -10.43
CA PHE A 183 -19.18 6.53 -9.43
C PHE A 183 -20.21 5.60 -10.07
N LYS A 184 -20.36 4.39 -9.53
CA LYS A 184 -21.46 3.48 -9.83
C LYS A 184 -22.38 3.37 -8.60
N PRO A 185 -23.63 3.84 -8.67
CA PRO A 185 -24.61 3.65 -7.60
C PRO A 185 -24.85 2.17 -7.27
N ALA A 186 -25.15 1.88 -6.01
CA ALA A 186 -25.60 0.55 -5.60
C ALA A 186 -27.01 0.26 -6.16
N ASP A 187 -27.22 -0.95 -6.67
CA ASP A 187 -28.53 -1.39 -7.16
C ASP A 187 -29.47 -1.54 -5.96
N LYS A 188 -30.55 -0.74 -5.92
CA LYS A 188 -31.49 -0.70 -4.78
C LYS A 188 -32.29 -1.99 -4.55
N ASN A 189 -32.14 -2.99 -5.42
CA ASN A 189 -32.93 -4.23 -5.40
C ASN A 189 -32.25 -5.42 -4.70
N ASN A 190 -31.00 -5.28 -4.23
CA ASN A 190 -30.25 -6.38 -3.59
C ASN A 190 -29.77 -6.04 -2.15
N ALA A 191 -30.50 -5.17 -1.43
CA ALA A 191 -30.17 -4.78 -0.05
C ALA A 191 -30.77 -5.74 1.00
N GLY A 192 -30.90 -7.03 0.67
CA GLY A 192 -31.40 -8.03 1.59
C GLY A 192 -31.42 -9.41 0.94
N GLU A 193 -30.26 -10.07 0.83
CA GLU A 193 -30.12 -11.53 0.95
C GLU A 193 -28.65 -11.91 0.86
N GLY A 194 -28.15 -12.58 1.90
CA GLY A 194 -26.80 -13.11 1.95
C GLY A 194 -26.68 -14.46 1.24
N SER A 195 -25.45 -14.77 0.85
CA SER A 195 -24.91 -16.09 0.55
C SER A 195 -25.38 -16.79 -0.73
N GLY A 196 -24.44 -17.03 -1.63
CA GLY A 196 -24.64 -17.96 -2.75
C GLY A 196 -23.63 -17.76 -3.87
N ASN A 197 -22.60 -18.60 -3.90
CA ASN A 197 -21.68 -18.77 -5.03
C ASN A 197 -22.43 -18.90 -6.37
N ALA A 198 -21.98 -18.18 -7.39
CA ALA A 198 -22.09 -18.64 -8.78
C ALA A 198 -21.04 -17.95 -9.66
N SER A 199 -19.96 -18.68 -9.92
CA SER A 199 -19.11 -18.48 -11.09
C SER A 199 -19.89 -18.94 -12.32
N PRO A 200 -19.99 -18.18 -13.42
CA PRO A 200 -20.49 -18.73 -14.67
C PRO A 200 -19.32 -19.38 -15.41
N ALA A 201 -19.22 -20.70 -15.29
CA ALA A 201 -18.48 -21.52 -16.25
C ALA A 201 -19.25 -21.52 -17.57
N GLN A 202 -18.55 -21.15 -18.64
CA GLN A 202 -19.00 -21.31 -20.02
C GLN A 202 -19.07 -22.80 -20.40
N THR A 203 -20.12 -23.20 -21.10
CA THR A 203 -20.04 -24.27 -22.12
C THR A 203 -21.21 -24.11 -23.09
N GLY A 204 -20.94 -24.16 -24.39
CA GLY A 204 -21.93 -24.04 -25.47
C GLY A 204 -22.29 -25.35 -26.18
N LYS A 205 -23.21 -25.23 -27.14
CA LYS A 205 -23.50 -26.07 -28.35
C LYS A 205 -24.92 -25.67 -28.82
N ALA A 206 -25.13 -25.10 -30.01
CA ALA A 206 -25.13 -25.68 -31.37
C ALA A 206 -26.43 -26.43 -31.74
N GLU A 207 -27.01 -25.99 -32.88
CA GLU A 207 -28.03 -26.63 -33.76
C GLU A 207 -29.45 -26.80 -33.19
N LEU A 208 -30.55 -26.63 -33.94
CA LEU A 208 -30.82 -26.62 -35.40
C LEU A 208 -32.07 -25.76 -35.67
#